data_AF-A2BZI7-F1
#
_entry.id   AF-A2BZI7-F1
#
_cell.length_a   1.000
_cell.length_b   1.000
_cell.length_c   1.000
_cell.angle_alpha   90.00
_cell.angle_beta   90.00
_cell.angle_gamma   90.00
#
_symmetry.space_group_name_H-M   'P 1'
#
loop_
_entity.id
_entity.type
_entity.pdbx_description
1 polymer ?
#
loop_
_entity_poly.entity_id
_entity_poly.type
_entity_poly.pdbx_seq_one_letter_code
_entity_poly.pdbx_strand_id
1 'polypeptide(L)'
;MTWSLANIEQLSVSGTNALGVSSHLEINQGDSNDKYQLYYTGDGGVTVNSMSTDLELTKQGEIKLIQDLTIITTNEGIRRAYYVEVDPNTGNHEILTALLSEDGLTLSQATRTGILDNGDNAWGVPDSVVLPDGRIRIYWVSTDNTDSEWTVPQDDEIIKNDGFKTPNGEWVSANEYFENDRKIPDSATKTLANEVILSATSDTSKGTEFTVDEGYRTEGGYVDFEVLKAKENDWLAIMSSSPVTIPDEPQGIYIGISSDGLSWEIDDNNLAPLERSYLDPTGLLLSNTPNKYQIVMSSSLSILGDREYTLVTAELTSATTTYLGNSFDYNFFNIGNGVYGIRPDSTGTIDSLTGISNIQFDDKKLNITSDIKATFDQVTGLNTDSGEMFRLYNAAFARFPDADGLKYWIEQFSSGKNTRRVVAQSFLGSAEFTEKYGSNVSDETYVNNLYKNVLGRDADAEGLNYWVGNLSNGIETRYEALLGFSESEENKALFTEMTGFG
;
A
#
# COMPACT_ATOMS: atom_id res chain seq x y z
N MET A 1 -8.84 -1.08 -7.22
CA MET A 1 -9.10 -1.26 -5.77
C MET A 1 -10.44 -0.58 -5.44
N THR A 2 -10.93 -0.48 -4.19
CA THR A 2 -12.20 0.26 -3.92
C THR A 2 -11.99 1.33 -2.86
N TRP A 3 -11.16 2.32 -3.19
CA TRP A 3 -11.02 3.53 -2.39
C TRP A 3 -12.08 4.56 -2.78
N SER A 4 -12.44 5.41 -1.83
CA SER A 4 -13.29 6.57 -2.05
C SER A 4 -12.76 7.78 -1.31
N LEU A 5 -12.75 8.92 -1.99
CA LEU A 5 -12.47 10.23 -1.41
C LEU A 5 -13.80 10.97 -1.19
N ALA A 6 -14.08 11.38 0.04
CA ALA A 6 -15.35 12.00 0.41
C ALA A 6 -15.16 13.12 1.42
N ASN A 7 -16.26 13.78 1.81
CA ASN A 7 -16.28 14.83 2.84
C ASN A 7 -15.27 15.96 2.54
N ILE A 8 -15.24 16.42 1.29
CA ILE A 8 -14.32 17.46 0.85
C ILE A 8 -14.81 18.82 1.37
N GLU A 9 -14.05 19.44 2.27
CA GLU A 9 -14.42 20.68 2.94
C GLU A 9 -13.28 21.71 2.88
N GLN A 10 -13.63 23.00 2.82
CA GLN A 10 -12.65 24.09 2.79
C GLN A 10 -12.03 24.32 4.16
N LEU A 11 -10.71 24.24 4.27
CA LEU A 11 -10.00 24.60 5.50
C LEU A 11 -9.97 26.12 5.68
N SER A 12 -10.08 26.55 6.93
CA SER A 12 -10.05 27.96 7.31
C SER A 12 -9.08 28.22 8.45
N VAL A 13 -8.37 29.34 8.39
CA VAL A 13 -7.57 29.88 9.49
C VAL A 13 -8.29 31.13 10.01
N SER A 14 -8.72 31.11 11.27
CA SER A 14 -9.40 32.26 11.90
C SER A 14 -10.61 32.79 11.10
N GLY A 15 -11.38 31.90 10.45
CA GLY A 15 -12.58 32.24 9.67
C GLY A 15 -12.30 32.76 8.26
N THR A 16 -11.06 32.66 7.76
CA THR A 16 -10.69 32.94 6.37
C THR A 16 -10.15 31.70 5.70
N ASN A 17 -10.39 31.52 4.39
CA ASN A 17 -9.88 30.37 3.64
C ASN A 17 -8.36 30.26 3.81
N ALA A 18 -7.89 29.06 4.13
CA ALA A 18 -6.46 28.75 4.10
C ALA A 18 -6.01 28.70 2.64
N LEU A 19 -5.00 29.49 2.29
CA LEU A 19 -4.45 29.57 0.93
C LEU A 19 -3.04 28.99 0.92
N GLY A 20 -2.75 28.12 -0.04
CA GLY A 20 -1.44 27.48 -0.18
C GLY A 20 -1.45 26.21 -1.02
N VAL A 21 -0.26 25.66 -1.22
CA VAL A 21 0.06 24.43 -1.97
C VAL A 21 1.18 23.66 -1.26
N SER A 22 1.55 22.48 -1.76
CA SER A 22 2.66 21.67 -1.25
C SER A 22 2.54 21.44 0.25
N SER A 23 1.37 20.94 0.65
CA SER A 23 1.08 20.73 2.06
C SER A 23 1.73 19.45 2.58
N HIS A 24 2.17 19.47 3.83
CA HIS A 24 2.60 18.28 4.56
C HIS A 24 1.88 18.21 5.90
N LEU A 25 1.23 17.07 6.15
CA LEU A 25 0.42 16.82 7.34
C LEU A 25 1.08 15.76 8.22
N GLU A 26 1.35 16.10 9.47
CA GLU A 26 1.90 15.16 10.45
C GLU A 26 1.13 15.19 11.79
N ILE A 27 1.36 14.17 12.61
CA ILE A 27 0.84 14.11 13.98
C ILE A 27 1.69 15.03 14.87
N ASN A 28 1.04 15.97 15.55
CA ASN A 28 1.69 16.81 16.53
C ASN A 28 1.93 16.00 17.83
N GLN A 29 3.19 15.76 18.16
CA GLN A 29 3.58 14.97 19.34
C GLN A 29 3.50 15.76 20.67
N GLY A 30 3.20 17.08 20.61
CA GLY A 30 3.36 18.01 21.73
C GLY A 30 2.09 18.51 22.43
N ASP A 31 0.88 18.28 21.90
CA ASP A 31 -0.37 18.86 22.45
C ASP A 31 -1.54 17.87 22.44
N SER A 32 -2.31 17.81 23.54
CA SER A 32 -3.50 16.96 23.67
C SER A 32 -4.76 17.55 23.01
N ASN A 33 -4.79 18.85 22.70
CA ASN A 33 -5.92 19.52 22.07
C ASN A 33 -5.73 19.72 20.55
N ASP A 34 -4.48 19.96 20.12
CA ASP A 34 -4.09 20.13 18.72
C ASP A 34 -3.35 18.89 18.23
N LYS A 35 -4.09 17.96 17.62
CA LYS A 35 -3.60 16.62 17.28
C LYS A 35 -2.64 16.60 16.08
N TYR A 36 -2.74 17.57 15.17
CA TYR A 36 -1.98 17.57 13.93
C TYR A 36 -1.22 18.88 13.72
N GLN A 37 -0.16 18.82 12.93
CA GLN A 37 0.58 19.99 12.45
C GLN A 37 0.54 19.99 10.93
N LEU A 38 0.16 21.12 10.34
CA LEU A 38 0.03 21.30 8.90
C LEU A 38 1.02 22.35 8.43
N TYR A 39 1.84 21.93 7.48
CA TYR A 39 2.79 22.76 6.75
C TYR A 39 2.23 22.98 5.35
N TYR A 40 2.39 24.17 4.78
CA TYR A 40 2.05 24.42 3.38
C TYR A 40 2.79 25.64 2.85
N THR A 41 3.14 25.60 1.58
CA THR A 41 3.80 26.70 0.87
C THR A 41 2.81 27.82 0.58
N GLY A 42 3.20 29.05 0.92
CA GLY A 42 2.48 30.28 0.61
C GLY A 42 3.44 31.43 0.30
N ASP A 43 2.96 32.67 0.40
CA ASP A 43 3.78 33.85 0.11
C ASP A 43 4.97 33.99 1.08
N GLY A 44 6.18 33.69 0.60
CA GLY A 44 7.44 33.93 1.33
C GLY A 44 8.07 32.72 2.03
N GLY A 45 7.40 31.55 2.00
CA GLY A 45 7.90 30.30 2.55
C GLY A 45 6.80 29.34 2.95
N VAL A 46 7.10 28.45 3.89
CA VAL A 46 6.18 27.44 4.43
C VAL A 46 5.49 27.98 5.67
N THR A 47 4.16 28.12 5.62
CA THR A 47 3.32 28.44 6.77
C THR A 47 3.15 27.20 7.64
N VAL A 48 3.20 27.38 8.97
CA VAL A 48 3.02 26.31 9.95
C VAL A 48 1.78 26.61 10.79
N ASN A 49 0.80 25.71 10.74
CA ASN A 49 -0.41 25.76 11.56
C ASN A 49 -0.50 24.51 12.44
N SER A 50 -1.04 24.67 13.64
CA SER A 50 -1.63 23.53 14.35
C SER A 50 -3.04 23.29 13.81
N MET A 51 -3.48 22.03 13.87
CA MET A 51 -4.81 21.62 13.44
C MET A 51 -5.45 20.72 14.51
N SER A 52 -6.64 21.11 14.94
CA SER A 52 -7.42 20.34 15.91
C SER A 52 -8.05 19.09 15.26
N THR A 53 -8.66 18.22 16.06
CA THR A 53 -9.43 17.07 15.52
C THR A 53 -10.69 17.48 14.77
N ASP A 54 -11.18 18.70 15.01
CA ASP A 54 -12.31 19.29 14.29
C ASP A 54 -11.84 20.08 13.05
N LEU A 55 -10.56 19.92 12.67
CA LEU A 55 -9.94 20.48 11.45
C LEU A 55 -9.86 22.02 11.41
N GLU A 56 -9.90 22.65 12.58
CA GLU A 56 -9.70 24.09 12.73
C GLU A 56 -8.20 24.42 12.78
N LEU A 57 -7.77 25.38 11.95
CA LEU A 57 -6.36 25.77 11.85
C LEU A 57 -6.03 26.99 12.71
N THR A 58 -4.91 26.90 13.42
CA THR A 58 -4.32 28.02 14.18
C THR A 58 -2.87 28.27 13.73
N LYS A 59 -2.55 29.49 13.31
CA LYS A 59 -1.21 29.84 12.84
C LYS A 59 -0.19 29.82 13.98
N GLN A 60 0.88 29.04 13.78
CA GLN A 60 2.00 28.90 14.72
C GLN A 60 3.22 29.71 14.27
N GLY A 61 3.51 29.73 12.97
CA GLY A 61 4.67 30.44 12.44
C GLY A 61 4.87 30.26 10.95
N GLU A 62 6.11 30.48 10.52
CA GLU A 62 6.52 30.39 9.11
C GLU A 62 8.01 30.08 9.02
N ILE A 63 8.37 29.13 8.15
CA ILE A 63 9.75 28.82 7.77
C ILE A 63 10.01 29.50 6.42
N LYS A 64 10.89 30.49 6.42
CA LYS A 64 11.12 31.34 5.25
C LYS A 64 12.06 30.70 4.25
N LEU A 65 11.92 31.09 2.98
CA LEU A 65 12.85 30.78 1.89
C LEU A 65 12.97 29.27 1.53
N ILE A 66 12.01 28.45 1.96
CA ILE A 66 11.88 27.06 1.54
C ILE A 66 10.50 26.82 0.93
N GLN A 67 10.37 25.77 0.13
CA GLN A 67 9.12 25.30 -0.47
C GLN A 67 9.13 23.77 -0.50
N ASP A 68 7.98 23.14 -0.76
CA ASP A 68 7.88 21.71 -1.01
C ASP A 68 8.45 20.86 0.15
N LEU A 69 8.02 21.18 1.37
CA LEU A 69 8.54 20.57 2.60
C LEU A 69 7.84 19.24 2.90
N THR A 70 8.63 18.17 3.05
CA THR A 70 8.22 16.93 3.71
C THR A 70 9.03 16.71 4.99
N ILE A 71 8.44 16.06 5.99
CA ILE A 71 9.05 15.83 7.30
C ILE A 71 8.93 14.35 7.66
N ILE A 72 10.04 13.78 8.14
CA ILE A 72 10.04 12.47 8.78
C ILE A 72 10.52 12.57 10.23
N THR A 73 10.10 11.59 11.02
CA THR A 73 10.71 11.31 12.31
C THR A 73 11.41 9.96 12.23
N THR A 74 12.74 9.96 12.33
CA THR A 74 13.55 8.72 12.32
C THR A 74 13.20 7.81 13.50
N ASN A 75 13.61 6.54 13.44
CA ASN A 75 13.45 5.58 14.56
C ASN A 75 14.13 6.03 15.87
N GLU A 76 15.06 6.99 15.81
CA GLU A 76 15.72 7.60 16.98
C GLU A 76 14.97 8.83 17.51
N GLY A 77 13.81 9.19 16.94
CA GLY A 77 13.02 10.36 17.33
C GLY A 77 13.53 11.69 16.75
N ILE A 78 14.48 11.66 15.82
CA ILE A 78 15.01 12.86 15.16
C ILE A 78 14.04 13.30 14.06
N ARG A 79 13.55 14.54 14.15
CA ARG A 79 12.77 15.20 13.08
C ARG A 79 13.71 15.74 12.00
N ARG A 80 13.45 15.38 10.76
CA ARG A 80 14.24 15.79 9.59
C ARG A 80 13.31 16.24 8.48
N ALA A 81 13.64 17.39 7.92
CA ALA A 81 12.97 17.98 6.78
C ALA A 81 13.73 17.62 5.48
N TYR A 82 12.97 17.43 4.41
CA TYR A 82 13.46 17.50 3.03
C TYR A 82 12.62 18.52 2.26
N TYR A 83 13.29 19.29 1.40
CA TYR A 83 12.66 20.40 0.69
C TYR A 83 13.48 20.76 -0.54
N VAL A 84 12.83 21.43 -1.51
CA VAL A 84 13.47 21.86 -2.75
C VAL A 84 14.01 23.29 -2.60
N GLU A 85 15.22 23.53 -3.09
CA GLU A 85 15.70 24.89 -3.39
C GLU A 85 16.14 24.98 -4.86
N VAL A 86 16.00 26.19 -5.41
CA VAL A 86 16.53 26.54 -6.73
C VAL A 86 17.94 27.09 -6.55
N ASP A 87 18.94 26.48 -7.19
CA ASP A 87 20.28 27.06 -7.23
C ASP A 87 20.22 28.38 -8.02
N PRO A 88 20.56 29.53 -7.40
CA PRO A 88 20.35 30.84 -8.02
C PRO A 88 21.30 31.12 -9.21
N ASN A 89 22.35 30.31 -9.40
CA ASN A 89 23.30 30.47 -10.50
C ASN A 89 22.94 29.59 -11.69
N THR A 90 22.42 28.39 -11.45
CA THR A 90 22.11 27.42 -12.51
C THR A 90 20.63 27.36 -12.85
N GLY A 91 19.75 27.72 -11.92
CA GLY A 91 18.30 27.54 -12.02
C GLY A 91 17.85 26.11 -11.75
N ASN A 92 18.77 25.19 -11.47
CA ASN A 92 18.45 23.79 -11.21
C ASN A 92 17.84 23.62 -9.83
N HIS A 93 16.89 22.70 -9.72
CA HIS A 93 16.36 22.26 -8.43
C HIS A 93 17.28 21.24 -7.76
N GLU A 94 17.41 21.36 -6.45
CA GLU A 94 18.13 20.42 -5.59
C GLU A 94 17.27 20.10 -4.37
N ILE A 95 17.21 18.82 -3.99
CA ILE A 95 16.58 18.41 -2.73
C ILE A 95 17.62 18.54 -1.61
N LEU A 96 17.31 19.35 -0.60
CA LEU A 96 18.13 19.53 0.58
C LEU A 96 17.50 18.86 1.80
N THR A 97 18.30 18.67 2.83
CA THR A 97 17.83 18.18 4.13
C THR A 97 18.38 19.00 5.29
N ALA A 98 17.57 19.18 6.32
CA ALA A 98 17.97 19.80 7.57
C ALA A 98 17.22 19.13 8.75
N LEU A 99 17.78 19.25 9.95
CA LEU A 99 17.06 18.87 11.16
C LEU A 99 15.99 19.92 11.45
N LEU A 100 14.81 19.47 11.85
CA LEU A 100 13.70 20.32 12.24
C LEU A 100 13.62 20.39 13.76
N SER A 101 13.42 21.60 14.29
CA SER A 101 13.21 21.80 15.72
C SER A 101 11.95 21.10 16.21
N GLU A 102 11.88 20.81 17.51
CA GLU A 102 10.75 20.11 18.12
C GLU A 102 9.42 20.86 17.91
N ASP A 103 9.44 22.20 17.98
CA ASP A 103 8.29 23.06 17.70
C ASP A 103 7.90 23.14 16.21
N GLY A 104 8.74 22.59 15.32
CA GLY A 104 8.49 22.58 13.89
C GLY A 104 8.71 23.92 13.18
N LEU A 105 9.39 24.89 13.80
CA LEU A 105 9.50 26.25 13.25
C LEU A 105 10.90 26.64 12.76
N THR A 106 11.93 25.85 13.07
CA THR A 106 13.33 26.20 12.76
C THR A 106 14.07 25.02 12.14
N LEU A 107 14.79 25.28 11.06
CA LEU A 107 15.69 24.32 10.43
C LEU A 107 17.14 24.54 10.88
N SER A 108 17.89 23.44 11.03
CA SER A 108 19.35 23.49 11.15
C SER A 108 20.01 23.95 9.85
N GLN A 109 21.33 24.01 9.84
CA GLN A 109 22.07 24.19 8.59
C GLN A 109 21.71 23.08 7.58
N ALA A 110 21.39 23.50 6.35
CA ALA A 110 21.06 22.62 5.24
C ALA A 110 22.24 21.74 4.82
N THR A 111 21.93 20.52 4.42
CA THR A 111 22.85 19.54 3.83
C THR A 111 22.31 19.13 2.47
N ARG A 112 23.18 19.09 1.47
CA ARG A 112 22.83 18.62 0.12
C ARG A 112 22.66 17.10 0.13
N THR A 113 21.57 16.60 -0.43
CA THR A 113 21.31 15.16 -0.52
C THR A 113 22.07 14.48 -1.66
N GLY A 114 22.48 15.27 -2.67
CA GLY A 114 23.04 14.78 -3.92
C GLY A 114 22.00 14.43 -4.98
N ILE A 115 20.71 14.55 -4.66
CA ILE A 115 19.60 14.39 -5.62
C ILE A 115 19.46 15.71 -6.38
N LEU A 116 19.87 15.68 -7.65
CA LEU A 116 19.93 16.81 -8.54
C LEU A 116 19.12 16.50 -9.79
N ASP A 117 18.62 17.57 -10.40
CA ASP A 117 17.90 17.54 -11.65
C ASP A 117 18.75 17.09 -12.88
N ASN A 118 20.07 17.24 -12.81
CA ASN A 118 21.02 16.84 -13.88
C ASN A 118 20.68 17.31 -15.32
N GLY A 119 19.81 18.31 -15.49
CA GLY A 119 19.40 18.87 -16.78
C GLY A 119 18.01 18.45 -17.26
N ASP A 120 17.33 17.59 -16.51
CA ASP A 120 15.89 17.37 -16.64
C ASP A 120 15.14 18.52 -15.94
N ASN A 121 13.82 18.40 -15.74
CA ASN A 121 13.18 19.17 -14.67
C ASN A 121 12.82 18.17 -13.53
N ALA A 122 13.41 18.33 -12.36
CA ALA A 122 13.18 17.64 -11.10
C ALA A 122 12.51 18.66 -10.21
N TRP A 123 11.22 18.80 -10.42
CA TRP A 123 10.34 19.79 -9.79
C TRP A 123 9.16 19.01 -9.26
N GLY A 124 8.63 19.44 -8.13
CA GLY A 124 7.54 18.75 -7.46
C GLY A 124 7.88 18.41 -6.03
N VAL A 125 6.82 18.22 -5.24
CA VAL A 125 6.92 18.00 -3.79
C VAL A 125 7.61 16.67 -3.55
N PRO A 126 8.81 16.65 -2.94
CA PRO A 126 9.39 15.39 -2.53
C PRO A 126 8.55 14.84 -1.39
N ASP A 127 8.18 13.57 -1.45
CA ASP A 127 7.73 12.85 -0.26
C ASP A 127 8.87 12.01 0.30
N SER A 128 8.90 11.83 1.62
CA SER A 128 9.94 11.08 2.29
C SER A 128 9.37 10.17 3.38
N VAL A 129 9.90 8.95 3.45
CA VAL A 129 9.43 7.93 4.40
C VAL A 129 10.58 7.21 5.09
N VAL A 130 10.34 6.78 6.32
CA VAL A 130 11.24 5.91 7.07
C VAL A 130 10.94 4.46 6.70
N LEU A 131 11.94 3.75 6.20
CA LEU A 131 11.87 2.33 5.88
C LEU A 131 11.90 1.47 7.15
N PRO A 132 11.41 0.21 7.11
CA PRO A 132 11.47 -0.72 8.25
C PRO A 132 12.88 -0.93 8.82
N ASP A 133 13.92 -0.82 7.97
CA ASP A 133 15.33 -0.93 8.38
C ASP A 133 15.93 0.39 8.94
N GLY A 134 15.12 1.45 9.01
CA GLY A 134 15.47 2.77 9.53
C GLY A 134 16.13 3.71 8.52
N ARG A 135 16.39 3.28 7.27
CA ARG A 135 16.82 4.17 6.19
C ARG A 135 15.66 5.06 5.73
N ILE A 136 15.96 6.10 4.97
CA ILE A 136 14.97 7.04 4.43
C ILE A 136 14.87 6.83 2.92
N ARG A 137 13.66 6.79 2.38
CA ARG A 137 13.44 6.90 0.93
C ARG A 137 12.77 8.22 0.62
N ILE A 138 13.24 8.89 -0.43
CA ILE A 138 12.62 10.10 -0.99
C ILE A 138 12.05 9.75 -2.35
N TYR A 139 10.84 10.23 -2.64
CA TYR A 139 10.17 10.18 -3.94
C TYR A 139 10.13 11.59 -4.50
N TRP A 140 10.32 11.76 -5.81
CA TRP A 140 10.16 13.06 -6.48
C TRP A 140 9.72 12.88 -7.93
N VAL A 141 9.15 13.93 -8.48
CA VAL A 141 8.76 14.00 -9.88
C VAL A 141 9.97 14.40 -10.74
N SER A 142 10.12 13.70 -11.87
CA SER A 142 11.08 14.03 -12.92
C SER A 142 10.41 13.93 -14.28
N THR A 143 11.01 14.49 -15.31
CA THR A 143 10.56 14.34 -16.70
C THR A 143 11.32 13.19 -17.37
N ASP A 144 10.59 12.22 -17.88
CA ASP A 144 11.13 11.16 -18.73
C ASP A 144 11.63 11.75 -20.05
N ASN A 145 12.96 11.76 -20.19
CA ASN A 145 13.67 12.17 -21.39
C ASN A 145 13.91 11.03 -22.40
N THR A 146 13.30 9.85 -22.20
CA THR A 146 13.35 8.75 -23.17
C THR A 146 12.70 9.10 -24.52
N ASP A 147 11.88 10.15 -24.56
CA ASP A 147 11.30 10.72 -25.78
C ASP A 147 12.32 11.39 -26.71
N SER A 148 13.59 11.54 -26.27
CA SER A 148 14.66 12.11 -27.10
C SER A 148 15.04 11.26 -28.33
N GLU A 149 14.53 10.02 -28.46
CA GLU A 149 14.74 9.16 -29.64
C GLU A 149 13.55 9.05 -30.59
N TRP A 150 12.33 9.49 -30.23
CA TRP A 150 11.20 9.39 -31.16
C TRP A 150 11.32 10.44 -32.27
N THR A 151 11.32 9.97 -33.52
CA THR A 151 11.27 10.83 -34.69
C THR A 151 10.10 10.41 -35.56
N VAL A 152 9.53 11.37 -36.28
CA VAL A 152 8.48 11.09 -37.26
C VAL A 152 9.02 10.03 -38.24
N PRO A 153 8.29 8.92 -38.47
CA PRO A 153 8.70 7.90 -39.43
C PRO A 153 8.98 8.51 -40.80
N GLN A 154 9.81 7.84 -41.61
CA GLN A 154 10.12 8.35 -42.95
C GLN A 154 8.86 8.44 -43.81
N ASP A 155 8.82 9.43 -44.71
CA ASP A 155 7.65 9.72 -45.57
C ASP A 155 7.13 8.46 -46.29
N ASP A 156 8.01 7.55 -46.69
CA ASP A 156 7.67 6.31 -47.39
C ASP A 156 6.97 5.28 -46.49
N GLU A 157 7.31 5.21 -45.20
CA GLU A 157 6.59 4.38 -44.23
C GLU A 157 5.21 4.97 -43.89
N ILE A 158 5.12 6.29 -43.78
CA ILE A 158 3.85 6.99 -43.52
C ILE A 158 2.87 6.75 -44.68
N ILE A 159 3.31 6.93 -45.92
CA ILE A 159 2.47 6.69 -47.11
C ILE A 159 2.07 5.22 -47.20
N LYS A 160 2.98 4.29 -46.89
CA LYS A 160 2.72 2.85 -46.93
C LYS A 160 1.67 2.42 -45.92
N ASN A 161 1.66 3.03 -44.74
CA ASN A 161 0.78 2.67 -43.64
C ASN A 161 -0.46 3.57 -43.54
N ASP A 162 -0.66 4.50 -44.49
CA ASP A 162 -1.72 5.51 -44.51
C ASP A 162 -1.73 6.44 -43.28
N GLY A 163 -0.58 6.56 -42.61
CA GLY A 163 -0.41 7.26 -41.36
C GLY A 163 0.66 6.66 -40.47
N PHE A 164 0.76 7.19 -39.26
CA PHE A 164 1.66 6.70 -38.22
C PHE A 164 1.06 6.97 -36.84
N LYS A 165 1.66 6.33 -35.82
CA LYS A 165 1.36 6.66 -34.42
C LYS A 165 2.38 7.66 -33.86
N THR A 166 1.88 8.69 -33.20
CA THR A 166 2.65 9.67 -32.40
C THR A 166 3.20 9.02 -31.12
N PRO A 167 4.10 9.69 -30.35
CA PRO A 167 4.65 9.13 -29.10
C PRO A 167 3.56 8.72 -28.10
N ASN A 168 2.47 9.49 -28.04
CA ASN A 168 1.29 9.22 -27.20
C ASN A 168 0.33 8.17 -27.78
N GLY A 169 0.68 7.49 -28.88
CA GLY A 169 -0.08 6.37 -29.43
C GLY A 169 -1.31 6.74 -30.27
N GLU A 170 -1.56 8.04 -30.50
CA GLU A 170 -2.62 8.54 -31.38
C GLU A 170 -2.28 8.32 -32.87
N TRP A 171 -3.31 8.14 -33.70
CA TRP A 171 -3.13 7.89 -35.13
C TRP A 171 -3.22 9.19 -35.93
N VAL A 172 -2.15 9.54 -36.63
CA VAL A 172 -2.12 10.65 -37.60
C VAL A 172 -2.15 10.08 -39.00
N SER A 173 -3.17 10.45 -39.78
CA SER A 173 -3.27 9.99 -41.16
C SER A 173 -2.19 10.62 -42.05
N ALA A 174 -1.77 9.90 -43.09
CA ALA A 174 -0.82 10.43 -44.07
C ALA A 174 -1.32 11.75 -44.67
N ASN A 175 -2.61 11.82 -45.01
CA ASN A 175 -3.21 13.01 -45.60
C ASN A 175 -3.12 14.22 -44.66
N GLU A 176 -3.46 14.04 -43.39
CA GLU A 176 -3.40 15.09 -42.36
C GLU A 176 -1.98 15.59 -42.09
N TYR A 177 -0.99 14.69 -42.04
CA TYR A 177 0.42 15.07 -41.85
C TYR A 177 0.97 15.88 -43.03
N PHE A 178 0.70 15.44 -44.26
CA PHE A 178 1.20 16.10 -45.46
C PHE A 178 0.44 17.40 -45.80
N GLU A 179 -0.85 17.51 -45.45
CA GLU A 179 -1.63 18.75 -45.62
C GLU A 179 -1.15 19.87 -44.68
N ASN A 180 -0.64 19.54 -43.51
CA ASN A 180 -0.14 20.50 -42.51
C ASN A 180 1.34 20.85 -42.66
N ASP A 181 1.89 20.81 -43.88
CA ASP A 181 3.31 21.08 -44.15
C ASP A 181 4.27 20.24 -43.27
N ARG A 182 3.93 18.96 -43.03
CA ARG A 182 4.71 18.01 -42.22
C ARG A 182 4.80 18.38 -40.74
N LYS A 183 3.88 19.21 -40.25
CA LYS A 183 3.70 19.43 -38.81
C LYS A 183 2.74 18.39 -38.26
N ILE A 184 3.08 17.85 -37.10
CA ILE A 184 2.16 17.00 -36.34
C ILE A 184 1.04 17.92 -35.81
N PRO A 185 -0.25 17.57 -35.98
CA PRO A 185 -1.35 18.37 -35.46
C PRO A 185 -1.24 18.58 -33.94
N ASP A 186 -1.53 19.78 -33.45
CA ASP A 186 -1.44 20.11 -32.01
C ASP A 186 -2.30 19.17 -31.14
N SER A 187 -3.42 18.67 -31.66
CA SER A 187 -4.26 17.67 -31.00
C SER A 187 -3.57 16.32 -30.84
N ALA A 188 -2.76 15.94 -31.83
CA ALA A 188 -1.98 14.69 -31.83
C ALA A 188 -0.67 14.80 -31.04
N THR A 189 -0.27 16.02 -30.67
CA THR A 189 0.86 16.30 -29.79
C THR A 189 0.43 16.68 -28.38
N LYS A 190 -0.85 16.49 -27.98
CA LYS A 190 -1.20 16.52 -26.56
C LYS A 190 -0.56 15.31 -25.89
N THR A 191 0.70 15.50 -25.53
CA THR A 191 1.47 14.59 -24.70
C THR A 191 0.73 14.46 -23.38
N LEU A 192 0.41 13.22 -22.99
CA LEU A 192 0.41 12.87 -21.57
C LEU A 192 1.70 13.47 -20.99
N ALA A 193 1.65 14.06 -19.80
CA ALA A 193 2.89 14.58 -19.24
C ALA A 193 3.92 13.45 -19.18
N ASN A 194 5.13 13.72 -19.66
CA ASN A 194 6.26 12.78 -19.53
C ASN A 194 6.74 12.71 -18.07
N GLU A 195 5.91 13.04 -17.09
CA GLU A 195 6.28 13.02 -15.68
C GLU A 195 6.29 11.58 -15.17
N VAL A 196 7.38 11.25 -14.51
CA VAL A 196 7.62 9.97 -13.84
C VAL A 196 7.99 10.22 -12.40
N ILE A 197 7.68 9.27 -11.53
CA ILE A 197 8.13 9.30 -10.14
C ILE A 197 9.43 8.50 -10.03
N LEU A 198 10.47 9.17 -9.54
CA LEU A 198 11.73 8.56 -9.14
C LEU A 198 11.79 8.39 -7.64
N SER A 199 12.72 7.55 -7.18
CA SER A 199 13.04 7.45 -5.76
C SER A 199 14.53 7.26 -5.52
N ALA A 200 14.97 7.57 -4.30
CA ALA A 200 16.31 7.33 -3.84
C ALA A 200 16.28 6.90 -2.39
N THR A 201 17.07 5.88 -2.06
CA THR A 201 17.19 5.35 -0.70
C THR A 201 18.49 5.84 -0.06
N SER A 202 18.41 6.29 1.19
CA SER A 202 19.58 6.78 1.91
C SER A 202 20.56 5.65 2.20
N ASP A 203 21.85 5.95 2.21
CA ASP A 203 22.89 4.95 2.47
C ASP A 203 22.87 4.47 3.93
N THR A 204 22.37 5.32 4.83
CA THR A 204 22.26 5.04 6.28
C THR A 204 20.98 5.61 6.86
N SER A 205 20.62 5.23 8.09
CA SER A 205 19.49 5.77 8.85
C SER A 205 19.56 7.27 9.16
N LYS A 206 20.70 7.92 8.86
CA LYS A 206 20.84 9.38 9.03
C LYS A 206 20.04 10.18 8.02
N GLY A 207 19.76 9.63 6.84
CA GLY A 207 18.99 10.31 5.78
C GLY A 207 19.69 11.55 5.21
N THR A 208 20.99 11.48 4.90
CA THR A 208 21.76 12.64 4.39
C THR A 208 22.43 12.40 3.04
N GLU A 209 22.70 11.15 2.69
CA GLU A 209 23.36 10.73 1.46
C GLU A 209 22.48 9.63 0.84
N PHE A 210 22.23 9.74 -0.47
CA PHE A 210 21.22 8.95 -1.16
C PHE A 210 21.77 8.35 -2.44
N THR A 211 21.30 7.13 -2.73
CA THR A 211 21.50 6.45 -4.01
C THR A 211 20.15 6.33 -4.71
N VAL A 212 20.07 6.78 -5.96
CA VAL A 212 18.86 6.67 -6.80
C VAL A 212 18.50 5.20 -6.98
N ASP A 213 17.24 4.85 -6.73
CA ASP A 213 16.73 3.49 -6.91
C ASP A 213 16.53 3.20 -8.41
N GLU A 214 16.77 1.97 -8.84
CA GLU A 214 16.70 1.58 -10.26
C GLU A 214 15.25 1.59 -10.79
N GLY A 215 15.01 2.33 -11.88
CA GLY A 215 13.74 2.39 -12.61
C GLY A 215 12.75 3.44 -12.07
N TYR A 216 11.59 3.50 -12.71
CA TYR A 216 10.50 4.42 -12.33
C TYR A 216 9.56 3.78 -11.31
N ARG A 217 8.99 4.60 -10.42
CA ARG A 217 7.95 4.18 -9.46
C ARG A 217 6.58 4.20 -10.13
N THR A 218 6.34 5.20 -10.98
CA THR A 218 5.14 5.31 -11.81
C THR A 218 5.51 5.90 -13.17
N GLU A 219 4.67 5.64 -14.17
CA GLU A 219 4.71 6.19 -15.52
C GLU A 219 3.33 6.75 -15.88
N GLY A 220 3.24 7.62 -16.89
CA GLY A 220 1.95 8.11 -17.40
C GLY A 220 1.50 9.46 -16.84
N GLY A 221 2.43 10.28 -16.33
CA GLY A 221 2.15 11.65 -15.95
C GLY A 221 1.50 11.79 -14.58
N TYR A 222 2.00 11.05 -13.59
CA TYR A 222 1.60 11.21 -12.19
C TYR A 222 2.55 12.15 -11.46
N VAL A 223 2.00 12.98 -10.57
CA VAL A 223 2.71 14.01 -9.78
C VAL A 223 2.20 14.03 -8.34
N ASP A 224 2.83 14.83 -7.50
CA ASP A 224 2.42 15.06 -6.10
C ASP A 224 2.22 13.73 -5.35
N PHE A 225 3.24 12.86 -5.45
CA PHE A 225 3.22 11.48 -4.95
C PHE A 225 3.52 11.45 -3.46
N GLU A 226 2.54 11.01 -2.67
CA GLU A 226 2.62 10.92 -1.21
C GLU A 226 2.40 9.48 -0.74
N VAL A 227 3.32 8.95 0.05
CA VAL A 227 3.20 7.63 0.69
C VAL A 227 2.46 7.77 2.03
N LEU A 228 1.18 7.40 2.02
CA LEU A 228 0.33 7.36 3.22
C LEU A 228 0.67 6.23 4.20
N LYS A 229 1.30 5.16 3.69
CA LYS A 229 1.68 3.97 4.48
C LYS A 229 2.90 3.29 3.88
N ALA A 230 3.92 3.07 4.71
CA ALA A 230 5.17 2.39 4.36
C ALA A 230 5.42 1.21 5.32
N LYS A 231 4.68 0.11 5.15
CA LYS A 231 4.84 -1.12 5.93
C LYS A 231 5.27 -2.25 5.01
N GLU A 232 6.16 -3.12 5.49
CA GLU A 232 6.59 -4.30 4.73
C GLU A 232 5.38 -5.09 4.19
N ASN A 233 5.36 -5.31 2.87
CA ASN A 233 4.28 -5.95 2.10
C ASN A 233 2.92 -5.22 2.11
N ASP A 234 2.84 -3.98 2.59
CA ASP A 234 1.60 -3.22 2.72
C ASP A 234 1.85 -1.71 2.60
N TRP A 235 2.22 -1.27 1.40
CA TRP A 235 2.42 0.14 1.08
C TRP A 235 1.19 0.75 0.42
N LEU A 236 0.92 2.03 0.70
CA LEU A 236 -0.17 2.80 0.11
C LEU A 236 0.34 4.21 -0.23
N ALA A 237 0.05 4.67 -1.44
CA ALA A 237 0.33 6.04 -1.87
C ALA A 237 -0.93 6.69 -2.47
N ILE A 238 -1.00 8.00 -2.36
CA ILE A 238 -1.93 8.88 -3.06
C ILE A 238 -1.14 9.80 -3.98
N MET A 239 -1.67 10.08 -5.16
CA MET A 239 -0.99 10.93 -6.13
C MET A 239 -2.01 11.64 -7.02
N SER A 240 -1.58 12.70 -7.67
CA SER A 240 -2.34 13.40 -8.68
C SER A 240 -1.90 13.00 -10.08
N SER A 241 -2.76 13.13 -11.09
CA SER A 241 -2.27 13.20 -12.48
C SER A 241 -1.73 14.59 -12.78
N SER A 242 -0.99 14.74 -13.86
CA SER A 242 -0.50 16.02 -14.32
C SER A 242 -1.65 16.97 -14.71
N PRO A 243 -1.54 18.28 -14.41
CA PRO A 243 -2.54 19.26 -14.83
C PRO A 243 -2.40 19.72 -16.30
N VAL A 244 -1.45 19.17 -17.08
CA VAL A 244 -1.17 19.62 -18.46
C VAL A 244 -2.34 19.44 -19.44
N THR A 245 -3.32 18.60 -19.09
CA THR A 245 -4.50 18.32 -19.91
C THR A 245 -5.68 19.28 -19.66
N ILE A 246 -5.56 20.20 -18.70
CA ILE A 246 -6.63 21.15 -18.35
C ILE A 246 -6.80 22.21 -19.45
N PRO A 247 -8.03 22.61 -19.81
CA PRO A 247 -9.31 22.21 -19.20
C PRO A 247 -9.99 21.00 -19.87
N ASP A 248 -9.33 20.37 -20.83
CA ASP A 248 -9.94 19.31 -21.64
C ASP A 248 -10.14 18.02 -20.85
N GLU A 249 -9.20 17.68 -19.97
CA GLU A 249 -9.35 16.66 -18.95
C GLU A 249 -8.96 17.21 -17.57
N PRO A 250 -9.85 17.15 -16.56
CA PRO A 250 -9.53 17.60 -15.22
C PRO A 250 -8.50 16.69 -14.56
N GLN A 251 -7.67 17.28 -13.71
CA GLN A 251 -6.70 16.53 -12.91
C GLN A 251 -7.41 15.47 -12.05
N GLY A 252 -6.80 14.29 -11.93
CA GLY A 252 -7.33 13.21 -11.09
C GLY A 252 -6.53 12.98 -9.83
N ILE A 253 -7.14 12.26 -8.88
CA ILE A 253 -6.49 11.70 -7.68
C ILE A 253 -6.56 10.18 -7.77
N TYR A 254 -5.42 9.52 -7.58
CA TYR A 254 -5.25 8.08 -7.76
C TYR A 254 -4.58 7.46 -6.55
N ILE A 255 -4.78 6.15 -6.40
CA ILE A 255 -4.22 5.37 -5.29
C ILE A 255 -3.29 4.30 -5.86
N GLY A 256 -2.11 4.18 -5.27
CA GLY A 256 -1.14 3.12 -5.56
C GLY A 256 -0.95 2.19 -4.37
N ILE A 257 -0.73 0.91 -4.64
CA ILE A 257 -0.27 -0.07 -3.64
C ILE A 257 1.07 -0.68 -4.04
N SER A 258 1.85 -1.12 -3.05
CA SER A 258 3.15 -1.76 -3.27
C SER A 258 3.51 -2.73 -2.15
N SER A 259 4.37 -3.71 -2.43
CA SER A 259 5.00 -4.55 -1.39
C SER A 259 6.25 -3.93 -0.78
N ASP A 260 6.97 -3.10 -1.54
CA ASP A 260 8.35 -2.70 -1.27
C ASP A 260 8.62 -1.20 -1.40
N GLY A 261 7.61 -0.43 -1.81
CA GLY A 261 7.72 1.00 -2.11
C GLY A 261 8.50 1.29 -3.39
N LEU A 262 8.88 0.27 -4.16
CA LEU A 262 9.52 0.43 -5.47
C LEU A 262 8.49 0.11 -6.56
N SER A 263 7.95 -1.09 -6.60
CA SER A 263 7.01 -1.46 -7.66
C SER A 263 5.58 -1.12 -7.24
N TRP A 264 4.90 -0.25 -7.98
CA TRP A 264 3.56 0.22 -7.64
C TRP A 264 2.50 -0.27 -8.65
N GLU A 265 1.38 -0.76 -8.13
CA GLU A 265 0.15 -0.97 -8.90
C GLU A 265 -0.79 0.21 -8.65
N ILE A 266 -1.13 0.95 -9.71
CA ILE A 266 -1.99 2.14 -9.63
C ILE A 266 -3.42 1.78 -10.01
N ASP A 267 -4.38 2.18 -9.18
CA ASP A 267 -5.81 2.11 -9.45
C ASP A 267 -6.19 3.19 -10.48
N ASP A 268 -6.75 2.80 -11.62
CA ASP A 268 -7.13 3.72 -12.71
C ASP A 268 -8.40 4.55 -12.41
N ASN A 269 -9.05 4.28 -11.28
CA ASN A 269 -10.22 5.00 -10.84
C ASN A 269 -9.87 6.39 -10.25
N ASN A 270 -10.17 7.45 -11.02
CA ASN A 270 -10.03 8.82 -10.56
C ASN A 270 -11.01 9.15 -9.41
N LEU A 271 -10.46 9.53 -8.25
CA LEU A 271 -11.20 9.91 -7.04
C LEU A 271 -11.48 11.41 -6.91
N ALA A 272 -10.89 12.25 -7.77
CA ALA A 272 -11.01 13.69 -7.67
C ALA A 272 -12.39 14.20 -8.14
N PRO A 273 -12.87 15.33 -7.59
CA PRO A 273 -13.98 16.07 -8.18
C PRO A 273 -13.60 16.62 -9.56
N LEU A 274 -14.42 16.36 -10.58
CA LEU A 274 -14.12 16.74 -11.98
C LEU A 274 -14.05 18.25 -12.22
N GLU A 275 -14.62 19.07 -11.33
CA GLU A 275 -14.58 20.53 -11.40
C GLU A 275 -13.33 21.13 -10.72
N ARG A 276 -12.50 20.30 -10.09
CA ARG A 276 -11.32 20.72 -9.33
C ARG A 276 -10.03 20.22 -9.98
N SER A 277 -8.96 20.97 -9.77
CA SER A 277 -7.60 20.65 -10.20
C SER A 277 -6.60 21.38 -9.30
N TYR A 278 -5.30 21.24 -9.58
CA TYR A 278 -4.22 21.66 -8.70
C TYR A 278 -4.35 20.99 -7.34
N LEU A 279 -4.47 19.67 -7.40
CA LEU A 279 -4.63 18.80 -6.27
C LEU A 279 -3.25 18.31 -5.88
N ASP A 280 -2.88 18.55 -4.64
CA ASP A 280 -1.56 18.21 -4.10
C ASP A 280 -1.80 17.57 -2.73
N PRO A 281 -1.92 16.24 -2.68
CA PRO A 281 -2.39 15.54 -1.49
C PRO A 281 -1.28 15.21 -0.52
N THR A 282 -1.54 15.43 0.77
CA THR A 282 -0.83 14.82 1.89
C THR A 282 -1.84 14.15 2.81
N GLY A 283 -1.42 13.17 3.60
CA GLY A 283 -2.37 12.55 4.53
C GLY A 283 -1.76 11.65 5.58
N LEU A 284 -2.58 11.34 6.57
CA LEU A 284 -2.21 10.43 7.66
C LEU A 284 -3.34 9.48 8.01
N LEU A 285 -2.97 8.33 8.55
CA LEU A 285 -3.93 7.33 9.04
C LEU A 285 -4.64 7.87 10.30
N LEU A 286 -5.97 7.84 10.30
CA LEU A 286 -6.75 8.17 11.49
C LEU A 286 -6.63 7.05 12.53
N SER A 287 -6.30 7.44 13.76
CA SER A 287 -6.08 6.51 14.88
C SER A 287 -7.30 5.61 15.11
N ASN A 288 -7.06 4.31 15.26
CA ASN A 288 -8.08 3.27 15.51
C ASN A 288 -9.09 3.06 14.37
N THR A 289 -8.82 3.55 13.16
CA THR A 289 -9.66 3.31 11.97
C THR A 289 -8.80 2.80 10.81
N PRO A 290 -8.67 1.48 10.63
CA PRO A 290 -7.98 0.91 9.48
C PRO A 290 -8.54 1.45 8.16
N ASN A 291 -7.64 1.74 7.21
CA ASN A 291 -7.97 2.25 5.88
C ASN A 291 -8.88 3.49 5.87
N LYS A 292 -8.78 4.34 6.89
CA LYS A 292 -9.36 5.67 6.91
C LYS A 292 -8.27 6.70 7.14
N TYR A 293 -8.03 7.55 6.14
CA TYR A 293 -7.00 8.57 6.15
C TYR A 293 -7.62 9.97 6.12
N GLN A 294 -7.02 10.87 6.89
CA GLN A 294 -7.27 12.29 6.77
C GLN A 294 -6.36 12.82 5.68
N ILE A 295 -6.95 13.34 4.61
CA ILE A 295 -6.23 13.96 3.50
C ILE A 295 -6.36 15.49 3.64
N VAL A 296 -5.29 16.21 3.39
CA VAL A 296 -5.29 17.64 3.11
C VAL A 296 -4.70 17.83 1.73
N MET A 297 -5.31 18.69 0.92
CA MET A 297 -4.79 18.98 -0.41
C MET A 297 -5.06 20.41 -0.82
N SER A 298 -4.23 20.95 -1.71
CA SER A 298 -4.59 22.16 -2.43
C SER A 298 -5.72 21.90 -3.43
N SER A 299 -6.45 22.94 -3.80
CA SER A 299 -7.54 22.86 -4.77
C SER A 299 -7.78 24.21 -5.43
N SER A 300 -8.03 24.18 -6.73
CA SER A 300 -8.55 25.32 -7.49
C SER A 300 -9.59 24.87 -8.52
N LEU A 301 -10.24 25.83 -9.17
CA LEU A 301 -11.16 25.53 -10.27
C LEU A 301 -10.38 24.98 -11.47
N SER A 302 -10.95 24.02 -12.19
CA SER A 302 -10.36 23.47 -13.42
C SER A 302 -10.51 24.42 -14.62
N ILE A 303 -9.84 25.58 -14.53
CA ILE A 303 -9.81 26.63 -15.57
C ILE A 303 -8.38 27.12 -15.76
N LEU A 304 -7.96 27.35 -17.01
CA LEU A 304 -6.62 27.85 -17.35
C LEU A 304 -6.44 29.32 -16.92
N GLY A 305 -5.32 29.66 -16.25
CA GLY A 305 -4.95 31.05 -15.91
C GLY A 305 -4.38 31.24 -14.50
N ASP A 306 -4.38 32.49 -14.02
CA ASP A 306 -4.01 32.83 -12.64
C ASP A 306 -5.03 32.26 -11.66
N ARG A 307 -4.53 31.58 -10.63
CA ARG A 307 -5.32 30.73 -9.73
C ARG A 307 -5.03 31.08 -8.28
N GLU A 308 -6.10 31.08 -7.48
CA GLU A 308 -6.02 31.07 -6.03
C GLU A 308 -6.13 29.61 -5.59
N TYR A 309 -5.12 29.13 -4.86
CA TYR A 309 -5.09 27.78 -4.30
C TYR A 309 -5.66 27.81 -2.90
N THR A 310 -6.75 27.10 -2.68
CA THR A 310 -7.34 26.93 -1.36
C THR A 310 -7.01 25.54 -0.83
N LEU A 311 -6.77 25.42 0.48
CA LEU A 311 -6.57 24.13 1.11
C LEU A 311 -7.92 23.52 1.47
N VAL A 312 -8.10 22.25 1.13
CA VAL A 312 -9.27 21.45 1.48
C VAL A 312 -8.87 20.23 2.27
N THR A 313 -9.78 19.75 3.10
CA THR A 313 -9.69 18.47 3.79
C THR A 313 -10.56 17.45 3.07
N ALA A 314 -10.21 16.17 3.13
CA ALA A 314 -11.03 15.07 2.65
C ALA A 314 -10.78 13.80 3.46
N GLU A 315 -11.74 12.87 3.44
CA GLU A 315 -11.57 11.54 4.01
C GLU A 315 -11.37 10.51 2.90
N LEU A 316 -10.21 9.85 2.92
CA LEU A 316 -9.93 8.70 2.06
C LEU A 316 -10.25 7.42 2.82
N THR A 317 -11.16 6.61 2.28
CA THR A 317 -11.63 5.37 2.93
C THR A 317 -11.66 4.18 1.98
N SER A 318 -11.46 2.98 2.52
CA SER A 318 -11.79 1.75 1.83
C SER A 318 -12.40 0.71 2.77
N ALA A 319 -13.52 0.14 2.34
CA ALA A 319 -14.13 -1.04 3.00
C ALA A 319 -13.48 -2.36 2.56
N THR A 320 -12.55 -2.32 1.61
CA THR A 320 -11.78 -3.47 1.14
C THR A 320 -10.30 -3.22 1.41
N THR A 321 -9.62 -4.17 2.04
CA THR A 321 -8.15 -4.14 2.12
C THR A 321 -7.59 -5.18 1.14
N THR A 322 -6.45 -4.92 0.54
CA THR A 322 -5.75 -5.88 -0.31
C THR A 322 -4.52 -6.39 0.44
N TYR A 323 -4.28 -7.69 0.42
CA TYR A 323 -3.04 -8.31 0.85
C TYR A 323 -2.47 -9.08 -0.33
N LEU A 324 -1.18 -8.89 -0.60
CA LEU A 324 -0.48 -9.56 -1.71
C LEU A 324 -0.27 -11.04 -1.40
N GLY A 325 -0.29 -11.90 -2.43
CA GLY A 325 -0.23 -13.34 -2.24
C GLY A 325 -1.61 -13.97 -2.01
N ASN A 326 -1.62 -15.25 -1.68
CA ASN A 326 -2.86 -16.01 -1.57
C ASN A 326 -3.39 -15.97 -0.14
N SER A 327 -4.70 -16.16 0.03
CA SER A 327 -5.36 -16.21 1.33
C SER A 327 -4.81 -17.26 2.31
N PHE A 328 -4.17 -18.32 1.80
CA PHE A 328 -3.56 -19.37 2.61
C PHE A 328 -2.13 -19.05 3.06
N ASP A 329 -1.56 -17.93 2.60
CA ASP A 329 -0.31 -17.37 3.11
C ASP A 329 -0.53 -16.56 4.41
N TYR A 330 -1.78 -16.51 4.89
CA TYR A 330 -2.18 -15.73 6.06
C TYR A 330 -2.98 -16.55 7.07
N ASN A 331 -2.79 -16.21 8.35
CA ASN A 331 -3.58 -16.71 9.47
C ASN A 331 -4.58 -15.66 9.91
N PHE A 332 -5.78 -16.11 10.30
CA PHE A 332 -6.83 -15.25 10.84
C PHE A 332 -7.00 -15.49 12.33
N PHE A 333 -7.38 -14.44 13.05
CA PHE A 333 -7.48 -14.43 14.50
C PHE A 333 -8.81 -13.83 14.95
N ASN A 334 -9.43 -14.43 15.96
CA ASN A 334 -10.48 -13.80 16.74
C ASN A 334 -9.81 -13.11 17.94
N ILE A 335 -9.71 -11.78 17.88
CA ILE A 335 -9.05 -11.00 18.93
C ILE A 335 -10.03 -10.54 20.03
N GLY A 336 -11.25 -11.08 20.02
CA GLY A 336 -12.29 -10.84 21.02
C GLY A 336 -13.20 -9.66 20.68
N ASN A 337 -14.32 -9.56 21.39
CA ASN A 337 -15.33 -8.50 21.23
C ASN A 337 -15.86 -8.32 19.80
N GLY A 338 -15.87 -9.39 19.00
CA GLY A 338 -16.30 -9.35 17.59
C GLY A 338 -15.29 -8.70 16.65
N VAL A 339 -14.06 -8.50 17.11
CA VAL A 339 -12.96 -8.01 16.28
C VAL A 339 -12.12 -9.20 15.78
N TYR A 340 -11.72 -9.11 14.52
CA TYR A 340 -10.89 -10.11 13.87
C TYR A 340 -9.57 -9.48 13.42
N GLY A 341 -8.55 -10.31 13.26
CA GLY A 341 -7.26 -9.89 12.76
C GLY A 341 -6.66 -10.89 11.79
N ILE A 342 -5.57 -10.46 11.15
CA ILE A 342 -4.83 -11.23 10.16
C ILE A 342 -3.31 -11.08 10.38
N ARG A 343 -2.53 -12.12 10.06
CA ARG A 343 -1.06 -12.09 10.11
C ARG A 343 -0.46 -13.06 9.08
N PRO A 344 0.57 -12.68 8.30
CA PRO A 344 1.20 -13.57 7.33
C PRO A 344 2.05 -14.69 7.98
N ASP A 345 2.82 -14.39 9.02
CA ASP A 345 3.71 -15.35 9.68
C ASP A 345 3.37 -15.57 11.18
N SER A 346 4.17 -16.32 11.92
CA SER A 346 3.97 -16.59 13.36
C SER A 346 4.64 -15.57 14.30
N THR A 347 5.38 -14.60 13.75
CA THR A 347 6.27 -13.70 14.49
C THR A 347 5.87 -12.21 14.41
N GLY A 348 4.99 -11.85 13.48
CA GLY A 348 4.50 -10.49 13.28
C GLY A 348 3.40 -10.04 14.25
N THR A 349 3.03 -8.78 14.13
CA THR A 349 1.83 -8.22 14.80
C THR A 349 0.57 -8.65 14.07
N ILE A 350 -0.50 -8.93 14.83
CA ILE A 350 -1.82 -9.16 14.24
C ILE A 350 -2.39 -7.82 13.80
N ASP A 351 -2.69 -7.69 12.51
CA ASP A 351 -3.34 -6.52 11.95
C ASP A 351 -4.85 -6.59 12.19
N SER A 352 -5.42 -5.56 12.83
CA SER A 352 -6.85 -5.49 13.10
C SER A 352 -7.64 -5.24 11.82
N LEU A 353 -8.70 -6.01 11.61
CA LEU A 353 -9.63 -5.89 10.48
C LEU A 353 -10.88 -5.06 10.83
N THR A 354 -10.82 -4.25 11.89
CA THR A 354 -11.93 -3.36 12.27
C THR A 354 -12.27 -2.39 11.14
N GLY A 355 -13.55 -2.22 10.82
CA GLY A 355 -14.00 -1.33 9.74
C GLY A 355 -13.85 -1.90 8.32
N ILE A 356 -13.14 -3.02 8.17
CA ILE A 356 -12.98 -3.71 6.88
C ILE A 356 -14.16 -4.66 6.67
N SER A 357 -14.73 -4.62 5.46
CA SER A 357 -15.80 -5.54 5.05
C SER A 357 -15.26 -6.69 4.21
N ASN A 358 -14.24 -6.43 3.39
CA ASN A 358 -13.66 -7.44 2.51
C ASN A 358 -12.13 -7.39 2.52
N ILE A 359 -11.52 -8.54 2.26
CA ILE A 359 -10.10 -8.71 2.02
C ILE A 359 -9.93 -9.27 0.62
N GLN A 360 -9.11 -8.63 -0.20
CA GLN A 360 -8.71 -9.13 -1.51
C GLN A 360 -7.32 -9.78 -1.40
N PHE A 361 -7.21 -11.02 -1.86
CA PHE A 361 -5.96 -11.76 -2.09
C PHE A 361 -5.84 -12.08 -3.58
N ASP A 362 -4.70 -12.63 -4.01
CA ASP A 362 -4.48 -13.04 -5.40
C ASP A 362 -5.41 -14.19 -5.81
N ASP A 363 -5.71 -15.12 -4.90
CA ASP A 363 -6.55 -16.30 -5.17
C ASP A 363 -8.04 -16.01 -5.06
N LYS A 364 -8.46 -15.14 -4.12
CA LYS A 364 -9.87 -14.84 -3.87
C LYS A 364 -10.10 -13.60 -3.04
N LYS A 365 -11.38 -13.21 -2.97
CA LYS A 365 -11.90 -12.22 -2.04
C LYS A 365 -12.60 -12.91 -0.87
N LEU A 366 -12.30 -12.50 0.36
CA LEU A 366 -12.98 -12.93 1.58
C LEU A 366 -13.78 -11.78 2.18
N ASN A 367 -14.98 -12.05 2.66
CA ASN A 367 -15.78 -11.12 3.44
C ASN A 367 -15.62 -11.40 4.93
N ILE A 368 -15.43 -10.34 5.72
CA ILE A 368 -15.21 -10.47 7.17
C ILE A 368 -16.40 -11.12 7.87
N THR A 369 -17.62 -10.82 7.44
CA THR A 369 -18.83 -11.35 8.09
C THR A 369 -19.17 -12.76 7.61
N SER A 370 -19.25 -12.98 6.30
CA SER A 370 -19.73 -14.27 5.76
C SER A 370 -18.67 -15.36 5.73
N ASP A 371 -17.38 -15.01 5.74
CA ASP A 371 -16.29 -16.01 5.69
C ASP A 371 -15.56 -16.11 7.03
N ILE A 372 -14.97 -15.01 7.51
CA ILE A 372 -14.11 -15.04 8.71
C ILE A 372 -14.93 -15.23 9.99
N LYS A 373 -15.86 -14.32 10.25
CA LYS A 373 -16.76 -14.39 11.41
C LYS A 373 -17.59 -15.66 11.40
N ALA A 374 -18.21 -16.00 10.26
CA ALA A 374 -19.04 -17.20 10.14
C ALA A 374 -18.27 -18.48 10.43
N THR A 375 -16.96 -18.54 10.15
CA THR A 375 -16.11 -19.68 10.51
C THR A 375 -15.82 -19.69 12.01
N PHE A 376 -15.38 -18.55 12.59
CA PHE A 376 -15.07 -18.47 14.02
C PHE A 376 -16.30 -18.71 14.91
N ASP A 377 -17.49 -18.22 14.52
CA ASP A 377 -18.74 -18.39 15.26
C ASP A 377 -19.12 -19.87 15.46
N GLN A 378 -18.61 -20.79 14.63
CA GLN A 378 -18.88 -22.22 14.74
C GLN A 378 -18.00 -22.91 15.79
N VAL A 379 -16.86 -22.30 16.14
CA VAL A 379 -15.90 -22.85 17.09
C VAL A 379 -16.36 -22.56 18.51
N THR A 380 -16.55 -23.61 19.32
CA THR A 380 -17.16 -23.48 20.67
C THR A 380 -16.21 -23.79 21.82
N GLY A 381 -15.00 -24.24 21.52
CA GLY A 381 -13.97 -24.53 22.52
C GLY A 381 -12.83 -25.38 21.99
N LEU A 382 -11.75 -25.47 22.75
CA LEU A 382 -10.56 -26.25 22.40
C LEU A 382 -10.87 -27.74 22.23
N ASN A 383 -11.62 -28.32 23.17
CA ASN A 383 -11.91 -29.76 23.23
C ASN A 383 -13.36 -30.09 22.82
N THR A 384 -13.96 -29.28 21.96
CA THR A 384 -15.29 -29.56 21.38
C THR A 384 -15.17 -30.14 19.98
N ASP A 385 -16.24 -30.76 19.49
CA ASP A 385 -16.31 -31.27 18.12
C ASP A 385 -15.92 -30.21 17.08
N SER A 386 -16.33 -28.95 17.28
CA SER A 386 -15.99 -27.88 16.35
C SER A 386 -14.54 -27.42 16.46
N GLY A 387 -13.93 -27.47 17.64
CA GLY A 387 -12.49 -27.26 17.79
C GLY A 387 -11.66 -28.34 17.11
N GLU A 388 -12.03 -29.62 17.29
CA GLU A 388 -11.34 -30.76 16.67
C GLU A 388 -11.46 -30.71 15.13
N MET A 389 -12.64 -30.42 14.59
CA MET A 389 -12.82 -30.32 13.13
C MET A 389 -12.12 -29.10 12.53
N PHE A 390 -12.09 -27.96 13.23
CA PHE A 390 -11.33 -26.79 12.79
C PHE A 390 -9.84 -27.11 12.68
N ARG A 391 -9.25 -27.70 13.72
CA ARG A 391 -7.82 -28.08 13.73
C ARG A 391 -7.51 -29.11 12.65
N LEU A 392 -8.37 -30.12 12.48
CA LEU A 392 -8.15 -31.16 11.46
C LEU A 392 -8.23 -30.59 10.04
N TYR A 393 -9.17 -29.67 9.79
CA TYR A 393 -9.29 -28.98 8.51
C TYR A 393 -8.04 -28.14 8.22
N ASN A 394 -7.65 -27.29 9.17
CA ASN A 394 -6.46 -26.46 9.03
C ASN A 394 -5.20 -27.31 8.85
N ALA A 395 -5.06 -28.40 9.61
CA ALA A 395 -3.92 -29.30 9.52
C ALA A 395 -3.82 -30.03 8.16
N ALA A 396 -4.97 -30.41 7.58
CA ALA A 396 -4.98 -31.07 6.28
C ALA A 396 -4.62 -30.12 5.14
N PHE A 397 -5.17 -28.90 5.14
CA PHE A 397 -5.12 -28.01 3.97
C PHE A 397 -4.21 -26.80 4.12
N ALA A 398 -3.58 -26.60 5.28
CA ALA A 398 -2.71 -25.46 5.56
C ALA A 398 -3.36 -24.12 5.18
N ARG A 399 -4.63 -23.94 5.60
CA ARG A 399 -5.40 -22.73 5.34
C ARG A 399 -6.51 -22.56 6.36
N PHE A 400 -7.04 -21.35 6.47
CA PHE A 400 -8.26 -21.11 7.22
C PHE A 400 -9.43 -21.90 6.63
N PRO A 401 -10.23 -22.63 7.45
CA PRO A 401 -11.40 -23.34 6.95
C PRO A 401 -12.39 -22.36 6.33
N ASP A 402 -13.06 -22.77 5.27
CA ASP A 402 -14.23 -22.04 4.78
C ASP A 402 -15.45 -22.38 5.66
N ALA A 403 -16.35 -21.42 5.80
CA ALA A 403 -17.46 -21.51 6.75
C ALA A 403 -18.39 -22.69 6.46
N ASP A 404 -18.74 -22.93 5.18
CA ASP A 404 -19.66 -23.99 4.78
C ASP A 404 -19.03 -25.38 4.91
N GLY A 405 -17.78 -25.54 4.49
CA GLY A 405 -17.01 -26.78 4.61
C GLY A 405 -16.81 -27.16 6.06
N LEU A 406 -16.39 -26.21 6.92
CA LEU A 406 -16.25 -26.47 8.35
C LEU A 406 -17.57 -26.93 8.96
N LYS A 407 -18.67 -26.24 8.64
CA LYS A 407 -20.02 -26.58 9.12
C LYS A 407 -20.39 -28.01 8.75
N TYR A 408 -20.16 -28.39 7.49
CA TYR A 408 -20.44 -29.74 7.01
C TYR A 408 -19.69 -30.79 7.83
N TRP A 409 -18.39 -30.61 8.09
CA TRP A 409 -17.57 -31.57 8.82
C TRP A 409 -17.93 -31.66 10.30
N ILE A 410 -18.26 -30.52 10.92
CA ILE A 410 -18.83 -30.49 12.28
C ILE A 410 -20.11 -31.32 12.31
N GLU A 411 -21.04 -31.11 11.38
CA GLU A 411 -22.29 -31.88 11.34
C GLU A 411 -22.07 -33.38 11.11
N GLN A 412 -21.15 -33.77 10.22
CA GLN A 412 -20.86 -35.19 9.99
C GLN A 412 -20.23 -35.86 11.22
N PHE A 413 -19.36 -35.14 11.93
CA PHE A 413 -18.68 -35.65 13.12
C PHE A 413 -19.62 -35.69 14.33
N SER A 414 -20.27 -34.57 14.67
CA SER A 414 -21.17 -34.46 15.83
C SER A 414 -22.42 -35.32 15.73
N SER A 415 -22.90 -35.63 14.51
CA SER A 415 -24.01 -36.57 14.33
C SER A 415 -23.61 -38.04 14.50
N GLY A 416 -22.31 -38.34 14.63
CA GLY A 416 -21.76 -39.69 14.70
C GLY A 416 -21.79 -40.45 13.37
N LYS A 417 -22.16 -39.78 12.25
CA LYS A 417 -22.11 -40.39 10.91
C LYS A 417 -20.69 -40.73 10.51
N ASN A 418 -19.75 -39.83 10.79
CA ASN A 418 -18.33 -40.03 10.56
C ASN A 418 -17.56 -39.97 11.87
N THR A 419 -16.60 -40.87 12.04
CA THR A 419 -15.57 -40.71 13.08
C THR A 419 -14.50 -39.75 12.59
N ARG A 420 -13.70 -39.17 13.49
CA ARG A 420 -12.54 -38.34 13.11
C ARG A 420 -11.59 -39.02 12.13
N ARG A 421 -11.44 -40.35 12.21
CA ARG A 421 -10.63 -41.15 11.27
C ARG A 421 -11.22 -41.13 9.87
N VAL A 422 -12.54 -41.24 9.74
CA VAL A 422 -13.24 -41.17 8.45
C VAL A 422 -13.12 -39.77 7.86
N VAL A 423 -13.20 -38.72 8.68
CA VAL A 423 -12.97 -37.34 8.23
C VAL A 423 -11.53 -37.15 7.75
N ALA A 424 -10.53 -37.54 8.55
CA ALA A 424 -9.11 -37.46 8.16
C ALA A 424 -8.81 -38.24 6.88
N GLN A 425 -9.35 -39.44 6.72
CA GLN A 425 -9.26 -40.22 5.47
C GLN A 425 -9.90 -39.49 4.29
N SER A 426 -11.04 -38.84 4.49
CA SER A 426 -11.74 -38.08 3.46
C SER A 426 -10.93 -36.87 3.00
N PHE A 427 -10.26 -36.17 3.92
CA PHE A 427 -9.34 -35.08 3.59
C PHE A 427 -8.14 -35.57 2.78
N LEU A 428 -7.44 -36.61 3.23
CA LEU A 428 -6.31 -37.17 2.49
C LEU A 428 -6.69 -37.70 1.10
N GLY A 429 -7.92 -38.19 0.94
CA GLY A 429 -8.46 -38.67 -0.34
C GLY A 429 -9.07 -37.58 -1.23
N SER A 430 -9.06 -36.32 -0.79
CA SER A 430 -9.68 -35.22 -1.54
C SER A 430 -8.83 -34.77 -2.74
N ALA A 431 -9.50 -34.19 -3.73
CA ALA A 431 -8.83 -33.56 -4.87
C ALA A 431 -7.92 -32.40 -4.40
N GLU A 432 -8.38 -31.59 -3.44
CA GLU A 432 -7.62 -30.48 -2.86
C GLU A 432 -6.32 -30.95 -2.22
N PHE A 433 -6.35 -32.03 -1.43
CA PHE A 433 -5.13 -32.59 -0.82
C PHE A 433 -4.15 -33.09 -1.89
N THR A 434 -4.67 -33.74 -2.93
CA THR A 434 -3.86 -34.25 -4.05
C THR A 434 -3.25 -33.10 -4.88
N GLU A 435 -4.01 -32.03 -5.10
CA GLU A 435 -3.54 -30.83 -5.81
C GLU A 435 -2.46 -30.10 -5.01
N LYS A 436 -2.66 -29.95 -3.69
CA LYS A 436 -1.74 -29.23 -2.82
C LYS A 436 -0.44 -29.98 -2.56
N TYR A 437 -0.50 -31.29 -2.36
CA TYR A 437 0.69 -32.07 -1.96
C TYR A 437 1.19 -33.05 -3.02
N GLY A 438 0.45 -33.25 -4.11
CA GLY A 438 0.77 -34.22 -5.15
C GLY A 438 0.28 -35.63 -4.83
N SER A 439 0.16 -36.44 -5.87
CA SER A 439 -0.14 -37.87 -5.75
C SER A 439 1.12 -38.66 -5.41
N ASN A 440 1.03 -39.61 -4.47
CA ASN A 440 2.10 -40.56 -4.13
C ASN A 440 3.42 -39.93 -3.61
N VAL A 441 3.36 -38.85 -2.82
CA VAL A 441 4.55 -38.34 -2.10
C VAL A 441 5.15 -39.39 -1.16
N SER A 442 6.46 -39.33 -0.91
CA SER A 442 7.11 -40.21 0.07
C SER A 442 6.64 -39.90 1.50
N ASP A 443 6.82 -40.85 2.43
CA ASP A 443 6.47 -40.63 3.84
C ASP A 443 7.27 -39.48 4.46
N GLU A 444 8.53 -39.33 4.07
CA GLU A 444 9.39 -38.22 4.51
C GLU A 444 8.87 -36.87 4.02
N THR A 445 8.47 -36.75 2.75
CA THR A 445 7.88 -35.51 2.22
C THR A 445 6.53 -35.23 2.90
N TYR A 446 5.70 -36.25 3.10
CA TYR A 446 4.43 -36.12 3.79
C TYR A 446 4.60 -35.59 5.22
N VAL A 447 5.51 -36.15 6.01
CA VAL A 447 5.76 -35.73 7.39
C VAL A 447 6.34 -34.31 7.43
N ASN A 448 7.29 -33.97 6.56
CA ASN A 448 7.84 -32.61 6.49
C ASN A 448 6.75 -31.58 6.14
N ASN A 449 5.83 -31.91 5.24
CA ASN A 449 4.69 -31.04 4.95
C ASN A 449 3.79 -30.84 6.17
N LEU A 450 3.53 -31.89 6.98
CA LEU A 450 2.75 -31.73 8.21
C LEU A 450 3.45 -30.82 9.23
N TYR A 451 4.76 -30.92 9.41
CA TYR A 451 5.50 -30.00 10.28
C TYR A 451 5.37 -28.54 9.83
N LYS A 452 5.59 -28.26 8.54
CA LYS A 452 5.50 -26.90 8.01
C LYS A 452 4.08 -26.35 8.09
N ASN A 453 3.11 -27.15 7.69
CA ASN A 453 1.74 -26.67 7.47
C ASN A 453 0.91 -26.61 8.74
N VAL A 454 1.15 -27.53 9.67
CA VAL A 454 0.39 -27.61 10.93
C VAL A 454 1.10 -26.82 12.03
N LEU A 455 2.44 -26.86 12.06
CA LEU A 455 3.23 -26.32 13.17
C LEU A 455 4.06 -25.09 12.78
N GLY A 456 4.08 -24.70 11.50
CA GLY A 456 4.80 -23.51 11.04
C GLY A 456 6.33 -23.61 11.15
N ARG A 457 6.88 -24.83 11.19
CA ARG A 457 8.33 -25.06 11.38
C ARG A 457 8.83 -26.29 10.65
N ASP A 458 10.15 -26.37 10.46
CA ASP A 458 10.79 -27.60 9.98
C ASP A 458 10.74 -28.73 11.02
N ALA A 459 10.74 -29.97 10.54
CA ALA A 459 10.82 -31.16 11.37
C ALA A 459 12.20 -31.24 12.03
N ASP A 460 12.23 -31.56 13.33
CA ASP A 460 13.47 -31.98 13.98
C ASP A 460 13.82 -33.42 13.59
N ALA A 461 15.10 -33.77 13.68
CA ALA A 461 15.59 -35.07 13.23
C ALA A 461 14.97 -36.26 13.99
N GLU A 462 14.63 -36.10 15.27
CA GLU A 462 14.05 -37.18 16.09
C GLU A 462 12.58 -37.40 15.72
N GLY A 463 11.81 -36.33 15.66
CA GLY A 463 10.40 -36.35 15.28
C GLY A 463 10.18 -36.85 13.85
N LEU A 464 11.01 -36.41 12.89
CA LEU A 464 10.95 -36.90 11.52
C LEU A 464 11.20 -38.42 11.47
N ASN A 465 12.25 -38.90 12.13
CA ASN A 465 12.58 -40.33 12.16
C ASN A 465 11.48 -41.17 12.82
N TYR A 466 10.84 -40.66 13.87
CA TYR A 466 9.74 -41.34 14.54
C TYR A 466 8.54 -41.53 13.60
N TRP A 467 8.05 -40.45 12.97
CA TRP A 467 6.88 -40.52 12.10
C TRP A 467 7.15 -41.32 10.83
N VAL A 468 8.28 -41.08 10.17
CA VAL A 468 8.67 -41.82 8.95
C VAL A 468 8.91 -43.30 9.26
N GLY A 469 9.54 -43.62 10.39
CA GLY A 469 9.73 -45.00 10.84
C GLY A 469 8.41 -45.72 11.06
N ASN A 470 7.43 -45.08 11.69
CA ASN A 470 6.13 -45.70 11.93
C ASN A 470 5.31 -45.89 10.65
N LEU A 471 5.34 -44.93 9.73
CA LEU A 471 4.66 -45.02 8.43
C LEU A 471 5.28 -46.10 7.54
N SER A 472 6.61 -46.10 7.40
CA SER A 472 7.34 -47.05 6.54
C SER A 472 7.25 -48.50 7.01
N ASN A 473 7.13 -48.71 8.33
CA ASN A 473 6.93 -50.05 8.92
C ASN A 473 5.45 -50.47 9.00
N GLY A 474 4.51 -49.64 8.53
CA GLY A 474 3.07 -49.91 8.55
C GLY A 474 2.47 -49.99 9.97
N ILE A 475 3.18 -49.43 10.96
CA ILE A 475 2.69 -49.31 12.35
C ILE A 475 1.64 -48.20 12.42
N GLU A 476 1.87 -47.12 11.67
CA GLU A 476 0.97 -45.98 11.59
C GLU A 476 0.46 -45.79 10.17
N THR A 477 -0.72 -45.18 10.05
CA THR A 477 -1.27 -44.78 8.75
C THR A 477 -1.16 -43.27 8.57
N ARG A 478 -1.17 -42.79 7.33
CA ARG A 478 -1.09 -41.34 7.06
C ARG A 478 -2.20 -40.53 7.73
N TYR A 479 -3.43 -41.06 7.77
CA TYR A 479 -4.56 -40.36 8.40
C TYR A 479 -4.41 -40.29 9.93
N GLU A 480 -3.79 -41.27 10.56
CA GLU A 480 -3.48 -41.21 12.00
C GLU A 480 -2.31 -40.26 12.29
N ALA A 481 -1.30 -40.20 11.41
CA ALA A 481 -0.27 -39.19 11.51
C ALA A 481 -0.87 -37.77 11.43
N LEU A 482 -1.75 -37.50 10.45
CA LEU A 482 -2.47 -36.23 10.35
C LEU A 482 -3.25 -35.91 11.65
N LEU A 483 -3.97 -36.88 12.20
CA LEU A 483 -4.67 -36.71 13.48
C LEU A 483 -3.70 -36.42 14.63
N GLY A 484 -2.54 -37.07 14.66
CA GLY A 484 -1.50 -36.84 15.66
C GLY A 484 -0.94 -35.42 15.63
N PHE A 485 -0.71 -34.85 14.44
CA PHE A 485 -0.32 -33.45 14.29
C PHE A 485 -1.47 -32.49 14.65
N SER A 486 -2.68 -32.76 14.14
CA SER A 486 -3.89 -31.96 14.43
C SER A 486 -4.15 -31.82 15.93
N GLU A 487 -4.00 -32.92 16.67
CA GLU A 487 -4.31 -32.98 18.11
C GLU A 487 -3.07 -32.87 19.00
N SER A 488 -1.93 -32.49 18.43
CA SER A 488 -0.72 -32.18 19.20
C SER A 488 -0.94 -30.97 20.10
N GLU A 489 -0.25 -30.94 21.25
CA GLU A 489 -0.33 -29.81 22.17
C GLU A 489 0.18 -28.49 21.54
N GLU A 490 1.13 -28.60 20.61
CA GLU A 490 1.63 -27.45 19.84
C GLU A 490 0.55 -26.86 18.93
N ASN A 491 -0.16 -27.70 18.16
CA ASN A 491 -1.25 -27.22 17.31
C ASN A 491 -2.46 -26.71 18.13
N LYS A 492 -2.73 -27.31 19.30
CA LYS A 492 -3.74 -26.79 20.23
C LYS A 492 -3.38 -25.39 20.74
N ALA A 493 -2.10 -25.13 21.02
CA ALA A 493 -1.64 -23.80 21.42
C ALA A 493 -1.83 -22.77 20.29
N LEU A 494 -1.49 -23.13 19.04
CA LEU A 494 -1.76 -22.28 17.87
C LEU A 494 -3.26 -22.01 17.70
N PHE A 495 -4.09 -23.04 17.87
CA PHE A 495 -5.54 -22.88 17.85
C PHE A 495 -6.04 -21.93 18.95
N THR A 496 -5.49 -22.01 20.16
CA THR A 496 -5.83 -21.09 21.25
C THR A 496 -5.45 -19.66 20.91
N GLU A 497 -4.28 -19.43 20.29
CA GLU A 497 -3.88 -18.10 19.79
C GLU A 497 -4.87 -17.58 18.75
N MET A 498 -5.26 -18.41 17.78
CA MET A 498 -6.18 -18.04 16.70
C MET A 498 -7.60 -17.74 17.19
N THR A 499 -8.10 -18.48 18.19
CA THR A 499 -9.53 -18.48 18.54
C THR A 499 -9.86 -17.86 19.89
N GLY A 500 -8.87 -17.76 20.78
CA GLY A 500 -9.05 -17.39 22.20
C GLY A 500 -9.58 -18.52 23.08
N PHE A 501 -9.80 -19.73 22.57
CA PHE A 501 -10.24 -20.88 23.36
C PHE A 501 -9.05 -21.70 23.89
N GLY A 502 -8.86 -21.68 25.21
CA GLY A 502 -7.85 -22.48 25.93
C GLY A 502 -8.42 -23.68 26.67
#